data_AF-A0A259NL25-F1
#
_entry.id   AF-A0A259NL25-F1
#
_cell.length_a   1.000
_cell.length_b   1.000
_cell.length_c   1.000
_cell.angle_alpha   90.00
_cell.angle_beta   90.00
_cell.angle_gamma   90.00
#
_symmetry.space_group_name_H-M   'P 1'
#
loop_
_entity.id
_entity.type
_entity.pdbx_description
1 polymer ?
#
loop_
_entity_poly.entity_id
_entity_poly.type
_entity_poly.pdbx_seq_one_letter_code
_entity_poly.pdbx_strand_id
1 'polypeptide(L)'
;YQLSLNGQDAPVMDGFTGEQRFFISWAQIWRTKFREEALRRQLSTGPHSPAHFRVIGVLPNMPEFYTAFDIKEGDAMYLPVEQRVKIW
;
A
#
# COMPACT_ATOMS: atom_id res chain seq x y z
N TYR A 1 -4.87 13.33 3.18
CA TYR A 1 -3.90 13.81 4.17
C TYR A 1 -3.31 15.16 3.75
N GLN A 2 -2.81 15.33 2.52
CA GLN A 2 -2.23 16.61 2.08
C GLN A 2 -3.16 17.83 2.26
N LEU A 3 -4.46 17.68 1.98
CA LEU A 3 -5.45 18.74 2.24
C LEU A 3 -5.53 19.19 3.70
N SER A 4 -5.20 18.32 4.67
CA SER A 4 -5.20 18.68 6.09
C SER A 4 -3.95 19.46 6.51
N LEU A 5 -2.96 19.63 5.62
CA LEU A 5 -1.74 20.36 5.91
C LEU A 5 -1.85 21.87 5.67
N ASN A 6 -2.96 22.35 5.08
CA ASN A 6 -3.17 23.77 4.76
C ASN A 6 -2.00 24.39 3.97
N GLY A 7 -1.43 23.65 3.03
CA GLY A 7 -0.32 24.09 2.18
C GLY A 7 1.06 24.06 2.84
N GLN A 8 1.17 23.58 4.08
CA GLN A 8 2.45 23.35 4.74
C GLN A 8 3.00 21.97 4.40
N ASP A 9 4.32 21.82 4.47
CA ASP A 9 4.95 20.50 4.34
C ASP A 9 4.73 19.67 5.62
N ALA A 10 4.51 18.37 5.44
CA ALA A 10 4.52 17.45 6.57
C ALA A 10 5.96 17.30 7.11
N PRO A 11 6.17 17.29 8.44
CA PRO A 11 7.51 17.11 8.98
C PRO A 11 8.09 15.77 8.55
N VAL A 12 9.39 15.71 8.29
CA VAL A 12 10.12 14.44 8.14
C VAL A 12 10.30 13.84 9.53
N MET A 13 10.00 12.56 9.68
CA MET A 13 10.11 11.83 10.95
C MET A 13 10.74 10.47 10.68
N ASP A 14 11.74 10.10 11.49
CA ASP A 14 12.49 8.84 11.37
C ASP A 14 13.06 8.59 9.96
N GLY A 15 13.40 9.67 9.24
CA GLY A 15 13.93 9.60 7.87
C GLY A 15 12.87 9.44 6.77
N PHE A 16 11.57 9.48 7.09
CA PHE A 16 10.48 9.33 6.13
C PHE A 16 9.67 10.62 5.93
N THR A 17 9.25 10.89 4.70
CA THR A 17 8.30 11.98 4.38
C THR A 17 6.89 11.67 4.86
N GLY A 18 5.99 12.67 4.89
CA GLY A 18 4.59 12.46 5.27
C GLY A 18 3.88 11.45 4.37
N GLU A 19 4.12 11.52 3.06
CA GLU A 19 3.61 10.59 2.05
C GLU A 19 4.08 9.16 2.31
N GLN A 20 5.38 8.97 2.56
CA GLN A 20 5.94 7.66 2.87
C GLN A 20 5.32 7.08 4.15
N ARG A 21 5.18 7.91 5.20
CA ARG A 21 4.55 7.48 6.46
C ARG A 21 3.09 7.11 6.30
N PHE A 22 2.35 7.76 5.40
CA PHE A 22 0.97 7.38 5.08
C PHE A 22 0.90 5.94 4.55
N PHE A 23 1.74 5.60 3.58
CA PHE A 23 1.78 4.24 3.02
C PHE A 23 2.37 3.21 3.98
N ILE A 24 3.38 3.57 4.78
CA ILE A 24 3.92 2.71 5.84
C ILE A 24 2.84 2.39 6.87
N SER A 25 2.06 3.39 7.29
CA SER A 25 0.92 3.21 8.20
C SER A 25 -0.11 2.25 7.61
N TRP A 26 -0.47 2.41 6.33
CA TRP A 26 -1.35 1.46 5.62
C TRP A 26 -0.80 0.03 5.64
N ALA A 27 0.50 -0.18 5.38
CA ALA A 27 1.10 -1.50 5.44
C ALA A 27 1.10 -2.08 6.87
N GLN A 28 1.34 -1.25 7.89
CA GLN A 28 1.40 -1.66 9.28
C GLN A 28 0.04 -2.13 9.83
N ILE A 29 -1.07 -1.50 9.44
CA ILE A 29 -2.41 -1.94 9.89
C ILE A 29 -2.78 -3.35 9.38
N TRP A 30 -2.14 -3.81 8.30
CA TRP A 30 -2.33 -5.15 7.72
C TRP A 30 -1.30 -6.17 8.17
N ARG A 31 -0.49 -5.88 9.20
CA ARG A 31 0.52 -6.82 9.71
C ARG A 31 -0.15 -8.01 10.40
N THR A 32 -0.37 -9.08 9.64
CA THR A 32 -1.02 -10.31 10.10
C THR A 32 -0.22 -11.54 9.67
N LYS A 33 -0.18 -12.57 10.52
CA LYS A 33 0.37 -13.89 10.21
C LYS A 33 -0.68 -14.96 10.48
N PHE A 34 -0.84 -15.88 9.53
CA PHE A 34 -1.78 -16.99 9.64
C PHE A 34 -1.03 -18.31 9.85
N ARG A 35 -1.68 -19.25 10.57
CA ARG A 35 -1.40 -20.67 10.38
C ARG A 35 -1.95 -21.08 9.01
N GLU A 36 -1.34 -22.09 8.39
CA GLU A 36 -1.70 -22.49 7.04
C GLU A 36 -3.18 -22.91 6.92
N GLU A 37 -3.68 -23.68 7.89
CA GLU A 37 -5.07 -24.15 7.93
C GLU A 37 -6.06 -22.98 8.07
N ALA A 38 -5.69 -21.97 8.86
CA ALA A 38 -6.48 -20.75 9.02
C ALA A 38 -6.52 -19.92 7.73
N LEU A 39 -5.38 -19.83 7.02
CA LEU A 39 -5.32 -19.15 5.72
C LEU A 39 -6.17 -19.89 4.67
N ARG A 40 -6.07 -21.22 4.59
CA ARG A 40 -6.89 -22.04 3.69
C ARG A 40 -8.39 -21.81 3.95
N ARG A 41 -8.81 -21.83 5.22
CA ARG A 41 -10.20 -21.53 5.59
C ARG A 41 -10.62 -20.13 5.16
N GLN A 42 -9.80 -19.11 5.43
CA GLN A 42 -10.10 -17.74 5.01
C GLN A 42 -10.23 -17.62 3.49
N LEU A 43 -9.37 -18.28 2.72
CA LEU A 43 -9.45 -18.26 1.26
C LEU A 43 -10.74 -18.92 0.74
N SER A 44 -11.26 -19.94 1.43
CA SER A 44 -12.47 -20.63 1.01
C SER A 44 -13.77 -19.90 1.36
N THR A 45 -13.80 -19.15 2.48
CA THR A 45 -15.07 -18.61 3.01
C THR A 45 -15.05 -17.12 3.31
N GLY A 46 -13.88 -16.48 3.34
CA GLY A 46 -13.74 -15.08 3.70
C GLY A 46 -14.00 -14.14 2.53
N PRO A 47 -14.72 -13.02 2.72
CA PRO A 47 -14.94 -12.05 1.65
C PRO A 47 -13.75 -11.10 1.44
N HIS A 48 -12.78 -11.09 2.36
CA HIS A 48 -11.64 -10.18 2.34
C HIS A 48 -10.38 -10.89 1.85
N SER A 49 -9.66 -10.23 0.93
CA SER A 49 -8.31 -10.64 0.54
C SER A 49 -7.41 -10.81 1.77
N PRO A 50 -6.51 -11.81 1.78
CA PRO A 50 -5.51 -11.95 2.84
C PRO A 50 -4.70 -10.67 3.02
N ALA A 51 -4.29 -10.38 4.26
CA ALA A 51 -3.72 -9.09 4.64
C ALA A 51 -2.53 -8.66 3.76
N HIS A 52 -1.66 -9.61 3.37
CA HIS A 52 -0.56 -9.36 2.44
C HIS A 52 -1.03 -8.75 1.10
N PHE A 53 -2.08 -9.32 0.50
CA PHE A 53 -2.65 -8.84 -0.76
C PHE A 53 -3.44 -7.53 -0.61
N ARG A 54 -3.88 -7.17 0.61
CA ARG A 54 -4.46 -5.83 0.86
C ARG A 54 -3.43 -4.71 0.80
N VAL A 55 -2.15 -5.04 0.90
CA VAL A 55 -1.04 -4.11 0.70
C VAL A 55 -0.54 -4.23 -0.74
N ILE A 56 -0.06 -5.40 -1.14
CA ILE A 56 0.64 -5.55 -2.42
C ILE A 56 -0.29 -5.47 -3.65
N GLY A 57 -1.58 -5.74 -3.48
CA GLY A 57 -2.56 -5.61 -4.56
C GLY A 57 -3.10 -4.19 -4.71
N VAL A 58 -3.00 -3.35 -3.68
CA VAL A 58 -3.58 -1.98 -3.70
C VAL A 58 -2.53 -0.95 -4.09
N LEU A 59 -1.37 -0.95 -3.43
CA LEU A 59 -0.38 0.13 -3.57
C LEU A 59 0.16 0.31 -5.00
N PRO A 60 0.45 -0.75 -5.79
CA PRO A 60 0.93 -0.61 -7.17
C PRO A 60 -0.08 0.03 -8.13
N ASN A 61 -1.35 0.15 -7.75
CA ASN A 61 -2.38 0.83 -8.54
C ASN A 61 -2.47 2.34 -8.23
N MET A 62 -1.74 2.84 -7.23
CA MET A 62 -1.77 4.24 -6.80
C MET A 62 -0.57 5.00 -7.36
N PRO A 63 -0.75 5.99 -8.26
CA PRO A 63 0.35 6.79 -8.79
C PRO A 63 1.19 7.48 -7.68
N GLU A 64 0.55 7.89 -6.59
CA GLU A 64 1.20 8.55 -5.46
C GLU A 64 2.20 7.63 -4.74
N PHE A 65 1.99 6.32 -4.79
CA PHE A 65 2.94 5.35 -4.22
C PHE A 65 4.26 5.32 -5.02
N TYR A 66 4.19 5.46 -6.35
CA TYR A 66 5.39 5.54 -7.19
C TYR A 66 6.19 6.80 -6.87
N THR A 67 5.52 7.94 -6.71
CA THR A 67 6.17 9.21 -6.34
C THR A 67 6.79 9.12 -4.93
N ALA A 68 6.08 8.53 -3.96
CA ALA A 68 6.54 8.49 -2.58
C ALA A 68 7.80 7.63 -2.37
N PHE A 69 7.98 6.56 -3.16
CA PHE A 69 9.09 5.62 -3.01
C PHE A 69 10.03 5.55 -4.22
N ASP A 70 9.86 6.44 -5.20
CA ASP A 70 10.64 6.48 -6.45
C ASP A 70 10.67 5.11 -7.17
N ILE A 71 9.50 4.47 -7.28
CA ILE A 71 9.35 3.13 -7.88
C ILE A 71 9.54 3.20 -9.39
N LYS A 72 10.41 2.33 -9.92
CA LYS A 72 10.82 2.27 -11.32
C LYS A 72 10.54 0.90 -11.93
N GLU A 73 10.61 0.84 -13.26
CA GLU A 73 10.54 -0.43 -13.98
C GLU A 73 11.66 -1.38 -13.47
N GLY A 74 11.28 -2.63 -13.19
CA GLY A 74 12.16 -3.63 -12.58
C GLY A 74 12.01 -3.76 -11.06
N ASP A 75 11.41 -2.79 -10.37
CA ASP A 75 11.11 -2.94 -8.94
C ASP A 75 9.98 -3.95 -8.71
N ALA A 76 10.02 -4.67 -7.59
CA ALA A 76 9.07 -5.73 -7.28
C ALA A 76 7.59 -5.28 -7.22
N MET A 77 7.36 -3.99 -6.94
CA MET A 77 6.02 -3.40 -6.80
C MET A 77 5.63 -2.53 -8.01
N TYR A 78 6.37 -2.62 -9.12
CA TYR A 78 6.08 -1.90 -10.35
C TYR A 78 4.97 -2.59 -11.15
N LEU A 79 4.00 -1.81 -11.61
CA LEU A 79 3.05 -2.15 -12.66
C LEU A 79 3.11 -1.12 -13.79
N PRO A 80 3.10 -1.53 -15.07
CA PRO A 80 2.89 -0.63 -16.19
C PRO A 80 1.58 0.16 -16.04
N VAL A 81 1.56 1.42 -16.49
CA VAL A 81 0.43 2.33 -16.26
C VAL A 81 -0.88 1.76 -16.81
N GLU A 82 -0.83 1.10 -17.95
CA GLU A 82 -1.95 0.45 -18.63
C GLU A 82 -2.50 -0.78 -17.89
N GLN A 83 -1.74 -1.34 -16.95
CA GLN A 83 -2.18 -2.46 -16.10
C GLN A 83 -2.70 -1.98 -14.73
N ARG A 84 -2.55 -0.69 -14.41
CA ARG A 84 -3.04 -0.13 -13.14
C ARG A 84 -4.54 0.07 -13.22
N VAL A 85 -5.24 -0.48 -12.24
CA VAL A 85 -6.68 -0.38 -12.12
C VAL A 85 -7.05 0.94 -11.45
N LYS A 86 -7.92 1.73 -12.10
CA LYS A 86 -8.56 2.91 -11.53
C LYS A 86 -10.08 2.78 -11.68
N ILE A 87 -10.79 2.92 -10.57
CA ILE A 87 -12.26 2.77 -10.51
C ILE A 87 -12.95 4.12 -10.25
N TRP A 88 -12.43 4.87 -9.28
CA TRP A 88 -12.99 6.15 -8.82
C TRP A 88 -12.16 7.34 -9.31
#